data_AF-A0A4Q3YA65-F1
#
_entry.id   AF-A0A4Q3YA65-F1
#
_cell.length_a   1.000
_cell.length_b   1.000
_cell.length_c   1.000
_cell.angle_alpha   90.00
_cell.angle_beta   90.00
_cell.angle_gamma   90.00
#
_symmetry.space_group_name_H-M   'P 1'
#
loop_
_entity.id
_entity.type
_entity.pdbx_description
1 polymer ?
#
loop_
_entity_poly.entity_id
_entity_poly.type
_entity_poly.pdbx_seq_one_letter_code
_entity_poly.pdbx_strand_id
1 'polypeptide(L)'
;MLKKCNIIAEIDRLNQKATEKAEITATEVLDKWVNIFRADPIDAIKIRRVPCRYCYGASHLYQWRNEAEFRAAQARFNAKSDKWKAEHAHEAPSMDGGFGYKRLRPPHPECPYCEGEGEPEIYIADLSSLPPQARALIKGVKQTQHGIEVLFHDQIKATEFLSRFTKLEDAPRDPAESIDRLAAAIATIQSRGSSAPIKTGQGSQPQSDLEEEDIDP
;
A
#
# COMPACT_ATOMS: atom_id res chain seq x y z
N MET A 1 -35.98 -9.07 39.95
CA MET A 1 -35.55 -9.52 38.61
C MET A 1 -35.77 -8.38 37.61
N LEU A 2 -34.74 -7.59 37.32
CA LEU A 2 -34.79 -6.61 36.23
C LEU A 2 -34.79 -7.37 34.90
N LYS A 3 -35.91 -7.31 34.16
CA LYS A 3 -36.07 -7.96 32.85
C LYS A 3 -35.03 -7.39 31.89
N LYS A 4 -34.28 -8.27 31.20
CA LYS A 4 -33.26 -7.94 30.18
C LYS A 4 -33.65 -6.79 29.24
N CYS A 5 -34.93 -6.68 28.84
CA CYS A 5 -35.42 -5.60 27.98
C CYS A 5 -35.30 -4.19 28.60
N ASN A 6 -35.48 -4.04 29.91
CA ASN A 6 -35.36 -2.72 30.58
C ASN A 6 -33.90 -2.27 30.67
N ILE A 7 -32.96 -3.22 30.71
CA ILE A 7 -31.52 -2.92 30.75
C ILE A 7 -31.05 -2.47 29.37
N ILE A 8 -31.48 -3.16 28.30
CA ILE A 8 -31.14 -2.78 26.92
C ILE A 8 -31.69 -1.39 26.58
N ALA A 9 -32.96 -1.12 26.88
CA ALA A 9 -33.56 0.19 26.61
C ALA A 9 -32.87 1.34 27.37
N GLU A 10 -32.41 1.09 28.60
CA GLU A 10 -31.67 2.09 29.38
C GLU A 10 -30.25 2.30 28.85
N ILE A 11 -29.58 1.24 28.37
CA ILE A 11 -28.29 1.35 27.67
C ILE A 11 -28.43 2.19 26.41
N ASP A 12 -29.48 1.94 25.60
CA ASP A 12 -29.73 2.71 24.38
C ASP A 12 -29.98 4.19 24.68
N ARG A 13 -30.78 4.49 25.71
CA ARG A 13 -31.03 5.87 26.17
C ARG A 13 -29.75 6.57 26.61
N LEU A 14 -28.88 5.88 27.34
CA LEU A 14 -27.61 6.43 27.81
C LEU A 14 -26.63 6.64 26.65
N ASN A 15 -26.58 5.71 25.70
CA ASN A 15 -25.79 5.85 24.48
C ASN A 15 -26.24 7.05 23.66
N GLN A 16 -27.55 7.23 23.47
CA GLN A 16 -28.10 8.34 22.71
C GLN A 16 -27.73 9.69 23.35
N LYS A 17 -27.86 9.82 24.67
CA LYS A 17 -27.39 11.01 25.41
C LYS A 17 -25.89 11.25 25.30
N ALA A 18 -25.08 10.19 25.23
CA ALA A 18 -23.64 10.31 25.07
C ALA A 18 -23.28 10.78 23.65
N THR A 19 -23.96 10.25 22.63
CA THR A 19 -23.80 10.68 21.23
C THR A 19 -24.20 12.14 21.04
N GLU A 20 -25.34 12.55 21.62
CA GLU A 20 -25.80 13.95 21.59
C GLU A 20 -24.77 14.91 22.21
N LYS A 21 -24.14 14.52 23.33
CA LYS A 21 -23.10 15.32 23.97
C LYS A 21 -21.77 15.32 23.20
N ALA A 22 -21.46 14.25 22.49
CA ALA A 22 -20.23 14.12 21.73
C ALA A 22 -20.31 14.88 20.39
N GLU A 23 -21.50 15.27 19.94
CA GLU A 23 -21.77 15.86 18.62
C GLU A 23 -21.26 14.99 17.46
N ILE A 24 -21.02 13.70 17.70
CA ILE A 24 -20.52 12.77 16.68
C ILE A 24 -21.71 12.11 15.97
N THR A 25 -21.76 12.27 14.66
CA THR A 25 -22.78 11.65 13.81
C THR A 25 -22.35 10.25 13.37
N ALA A 26 -23.31 9.34 13.16
CA ALA A 26 -23.03 8.00 12.62
C ALA A 26 -22.26 8.05 11.28
N THR A 27 -22.55 9.04 10.44
CA THR A 27 -21.84 9.31 9.18
C THR A 27 -20.36 9.63 9.41
N GLU A 28 -20.02 10.43 10.43
CA GLU A 28 -18.62 10.79 10.71
C GLU A 28 -17.81 9.57 11.19
N VAL A 29 -18.44 8.70 11.98
CA VAL A 29 -17.83 7.43 12.38
C VAL A 29 -17.61 6.54 11.17
N LEU A 30 -18.62 6.44 10.28
CA LEU A 30 -18.51 5.66 9.05
C LEU A 30 -17.39 6.21 8.14
N ASP A 31 -17.32 7.52 7.95
CA ASP A 31 -16.29 8.18 7.13
C ASP A 31 -14.89 7.88 7.66
N LYS A 32 -14.71 7.86 8.98
CA LYS A 32 -13.44 7.49 9.60
C LYS A 32 -13.03 6.05 9.24
N TRP A 33 -13.96 5.09 9.31
CA TRP A 33 -13.71 3.71 8.93
C TRP A 33 -13.45 3.54 7.43
N VAL A 34 -14.22 4.24 6.60
CA VAL A 34 -14.03 4.25 5.14
C VAL A 34 -12.65 4.81 4.78
N ASN A 35 -12.18 5.87 5.45
CA ASN A 35 -10.86 6.44 5.23
C ASN A 35 -9.74 5.45 5.60
N ILE A 36 -9.87 4.72 6.71
CA ILE A 36 -8.90 3.67 7.11
C ILE A 36 -8.91 2.51 6.10
N PHE A 37 -10.10 2.09 5.67
CA PHE A 37 -10.29 0.99 4.71
C PHE A 37 -9.68 1.31 3.34
N ARG A 38 -9.83 2.54 2.87
CA ARG A 38 -9.32 2.97 1.55
C ARG A 38 -7.85 3.39 1.54
N ALA A 39 -7.25 3.60 2.71
CA ALA A 39 -5.88 4.07 2.81
C ALA A 39 -4.87 3.06 2.24
N ASP A 40 -3.90 3.54 1.47
CA ASP A 40 -2.75 2.76 1.02
C ASP A 40 -1.57 2.96 1.99
N PRO A 41 -1.03 1.89 2.62
CA PRO A 41 0.17 1.99 3.45
C PRO A 41 1.40 2.53 2.71
N ILE A 42 1.48 2.34 1.38
CA ILE A 42 2.61 2.77 0.54
C ILE A 42 2.74 4.31 0.52
N ASP A 43 1.65 5.03 0.71
CA ASP A 43 1.66 6.49 0.83
C ASP A 43 2.48 6.94 2.05
N ALA A 44 2.44 6.16 3.14
CA ALA A 44 3.15 6.45 4.37
C ALA A 44 4.59 5.91 4.37
N ILE A 45 4.78 4.66 3.93
CA ILE A 45 6.07 3.98 3.97
C ILE A 45 6.25 3.18 2.70
N LYS A 46 7.38 3.37 2.04
CA LYS A 46 7.74 2.59 0.86
C LYS A 46 9.22 2.31 0.81
N ILE A 47 9.57 1.20 0.17
CA ILE A 47 10.94 0.94 -0.26
C ILE A 47 11.10 1.64 -1.60
N ARG A 48 11.97 2.66 -1.66
CA ARG A 48 12.35 3.34 -2.90
C ARG A 48 13.73 2.89 -3.35
N ARG A 49 14.00 3.00 -4.65
CA ARG A 49 15.34 2.79 -5.21
C ARG A 49 16.05 4.12 -5.37
N VAL A 50 17.28 4.20 -4.87
CA VAL A 50 18.16 5.36 -5.03
C VAL A 50 19.43 4.97 -5.79
N PRO A 51 20.07 5.89 -6.53
CA PRO A 51 21.32 5.61 -7.22
C PRO A 51 22.40 5.22 -6.21
N CYS A 52 23.16 4.17 -6.52
CA CYS A 52 24.37 3.85 -5.77
C CYS A 52 25.41 4.98 -5.93
N ARG A 53 26.44 4.97 -5.10
CA ARG A 53 27.51 6.00 -5.13
C ARG A 53 28.33 6.03 -6.42
N TYR A 54 28.17 5.02 -7.28
CA TYR A 54 28.90 4.85 -8.54
C TYR A 54 28.03 5.12 -9.77
N CYS A 55 26.71 5.34 -9.60
CA CYS A 55 25.78 5.51 -10.72
C CYS A 55 26.16 6.64 -11.67
N TYR A 56 26.60 7.77 -11.13
CA TYR A 56 26.81 9.00 -11.89
C TYR A 56 28.21 9.60 -11.71
N GLY A 57 29.14 8.86 -11.09
CA GLY A 57 30.52 9.30 -11.02
C GLY A 57 31.22 9.17 -12.37
N ALA A 58 32.28 9.95 -12.58
CA ALA A 58 33.08 9.85 -13.80
C ALA A 58 33.62 8.41 -13.96
N SER A 59 33.37 7.79 -15.11
CA SER A 59 33.69 6.38 -15.38
C SER A 59 33.15 5.40 -14.32
N HIS A 60 31.99 5.71 -13.72
CA HIS A 60 31.40 4.97 -12.60
C HIS A 60 32.31 4.86 -11.36
N LEU A 61 33.24 5.79 -11.14
CA LEU A 61 33.99 5.87 -9.89
C LEU A 61 33.14 6.48 -8.77
N TYR A 62 33.62 6.37 -7.53
CA TYR A 62 32.86 6.82 -6.36
C TYR A 62 32.57 8.33 -6.41
N GLN A 63 31.29 8.70 -6.38
CA GLN A 63 30.84 10.08 -6.43
C GLN A 63 30.48 10.61 -5.04
N TRP A 64 31.09 11.74 -4.68
CA TRP A 64 30.81 12.47 -3.45
C TRP A 64 29.61 13.42 -3.61
N ARG A 65 28.88 13.70 -2.55
CA ARG A 65 27.82 14.73 -2.53
C ARG A 65 28.41 16.10 -2.73
N ASN A 66 29.43 16.41 -1.94
CA ASN A 66 30.10 17.71 -1.90
C ASN A 66 31.51 17.56 -1.32
N GLU A 67 32.26 18.64 -1.35
CA GLU A 67 33.64 18.68 -0.85
C GLU A 67 33.72 18.39 0.66
N ALA A 68 32.70 18.76 1.44
CA ALA A 68 32.67 18.50 2.88
C ALA A 68 32.61 17.00 3.20
N GLU A 69 31.82 16.22 2.44
CA GLU A 69 31.76 14.75 2.58
C GLU A 69 33.13 14.13 2.28
N PHE A 70 33.79 14.58 1.22
CA PHE A 70 35.14 14.12 0.86
C PHE A 70 36.18 14.46 1.93
N ARG A 71 36.23 15.73 2.40
CA ARG A 71 37.15 16.15 3.46
C ARG A 71 36.93 15.36 4.74
N ALA A 72 35.68 15.07 5.10
CA ALA A 72 35.37 14.24 6.26
C ALA A 72 35.86 12.78 6.08
N ALA A 73 35.70 12.20 4.88
CA ALA A 73 36.23 10.88 4.56
C ALA A 73 37.77 10.86 4.61
N GLN A 74 38.42 11.87 4.04
CA GLN A 74 39.88 12.01 4.06
C GLN A 74 40.41 12.16 5.48
N ALA A 75 39.76 12.97 6.32
CA ALA A 75 40.11 13.11 7.74
C ALA A 75 39.98 11.78 8.49
N ARG A 76 38.91 11.01 8.24
CA ARG A 76 38.72 9.68 8.84
C ARG A 76 39.79 8.68 8.42
N PHE A 77 40.19 8.71 7.14
CA PHE A 77 41.27 7.88 6.62
C PHE A 77 42.61 8.28 7.24
N ASN A 78 42.92 9.58 7.29
CA ASN A 78 44.17 10.11 7.84
C ASN A 78 44.32 9.89 9.34
N ALA A 79 43.20 9.82 10.09
CA ALA A 79 43.20 9.50 11.52
C ALA A 79 43.55 8.04 11.83
N LYS A 80 43.63 7.16 10.82
CA LYS A 80 44.08 5.78 10.98
C LYS A 80 45.60 5.72 11.11
N SER A 81 46.10 4.67 11.74
CA SER A 81 47.55 4.44 11.88
C SER A 81 48.22 4.29 10.51
N ASP A 82 49.49 4.66 10.41
CA ASP A 82 50.23 4.55 9.14
C ASP A 82 50.31 3.10 8.64
N LYS A 83 50.42 2.13 9.55
CA LYS A 83 50.32 0.71 9.22
C LYS A 83 48.99 0.36 8.56
N TRP A 84 47.87 0.80 9.14
CA TRP A 84 46.54 0.54 8.59
C TRP A 84 46.38 1.19 7.21
N LYS A 85 46.83 2.44 7.05
CA LYS A 85 46.78 3.15 5.76
C LYS A 85 47.64 2.47 4.69
N ALA A 86 48.79 1.90 5.05
CA ALA A 86 49.63 1.16 4.11
C ALA A 86 48.94 -0.13 3.63
N GLU A 87 48.26 -0.85 4.52
CA GLU A 87 47.50 -2.06 4.19
C GLU A 87 46.23 -1.73 3.37
N HIS A 88 45.60 -0.57 3.61
CA HIS A 88 44.32 -0.16 3.01
C HIS A 88 44.49 1.02 2.05
N ALA A 89 45.64 1.14 1.39
CA ALA A 89 45.92 2.26 0.48
C ALA A 89 44.91 2.36 -0.68
N HIS A 90 44.34 1.23 -1.10
CA HIS A 90 43.30 1.15 -2.12
C HIS A 90 41.95 1.74 -1.67
N GLU A 91 41.71 1.89 -0.36
CA GLU A 91 40.50 2.50 0.21
C GLU A 91 40.67 4.01 0.43
N ALA A 92 41.82 4.58 0.06
CA ALA A 92 42.05 6.01 0.17
C ALA A 92 40.96 6.79 -0.60
N PRO A 93 40.27 7.75 0.03
CA PRO A 93 39.28 8.57 -0.66
C PRO A 93 39.89 9.25 -1.89
N SER A 94 39.37 8.94 -3.08
CA SER A 94 39.78 9.59 -4.33
C SER A 94 38.72 10.60 -4.80
N MET A 95 39.17 11.63 -5.52
CA MET A 95 38.31 12.63 -6.16
C MET A 95 37.91 12.25 -7.59
N ASP A 96 38.42 11.15 -8.14
CA ASP A 96 38.27 10.79 -9.57
C ASP A 96 36.81 10.64 -10.01
N GLY A 97 35.92 10.14 -9.15
CA GLY A 97 34.49 10.03 -9.43
C GLY A 97 33.72 11.36 -9.33
N GLY A 98 34.36 12.42 -8.84
CA GLY A 98 33.82 13.77 -8.79
C GLY A 98 32.81 14.03 -7.66
N PHE A 99 32.17 15.19 -7.75
CA PHE A 99 31.19 15.69 -6.78
C PHE A 99 29.80 15.81 -7.40
N GLY A 100 28.79 16.06 -6.56
CA GLY A 100 27.42 16.32 -6.99
C GLY A 100 26.50 15.11 -6.98
N TYR A 101 26.80 14.09 -6.18
CA TYR A 101 25.87 12.96 -5.98
C TYR A 101 24.50 13.46 -5.51
N LYS A 102 23.46 13.08 -6.26
CA LYS A 102 22.05 13.41 -5.98
C LYS A 102 21.28 12.14 -5.64
N ARG A 103 20.97 11.98 -4.34
CA ARG A 103 20.22 10.83 -3.80
C ARG A 103 18.84 10.63 -4.42
N LEU A 104 18.16 11.71 -4.80
CA LEU A 104 16.79 11.67 -5.32
C LEU A 104 16.70 11.50 -6.84
N ARG A 105 17.84 11.40 -7.54
CA ARG A 105 17.86 11.07 -8.97
C ARG A 105 17.43 9.60 -9.14
N PRO A 106 16.83 9.18 -10.26
CA PRO A 106 16.69 7.74 -10.55
C PRO A 106 18.07 7.06 -10.63
N PRO A 107 18.17 5.73 -10.43
CA PRO A 107 19.37 4.96 -10.73
C PRO A 107 19.79 5.06 -12.20
N HIS A 108 21.09 4.95 -12.49
CA HIS A 108 21.59 4.95 -13.86
C HIS A 108 21.42 3.54 -14.47
N PRO A 109 20.69 3.38 -15.60
CA PRO A 109 20.33 2.07 -16.15
C PRO A 109 21.54 1.21 -16.52
N GLU A 110 22.62 1.83 -17.01
CA GLU A 110 23.85 1.13 -17.40
C GLU A 110 24.92 1.11 -16.28
N CYS A 111 24.53 1.37 -15.02
CA CYS A 111 25.52 1.33 -13.94
C CYS A 111 26.07 -0.09 -13.77
N PRO A 112 27.39 -0.33 -13.86
CA PRO A 112 27.97 -1.67 -13.75
C PRO A 112 27.95 -2.21 -12.32
N TYR A 113 27.65 -1.37 -11.32
CA TYR A 113 27.65 -1.76 -9.91
C TYR A 113 26.28 -2.20 -9.40
N CYS A 114 25.22 -1.51 -9.83
CA CYS A 114 23.86 -1.82 -9.40
C CYS A 114 22.96 -2.28 -10.56
N GLU A 115 23.52 -2.45 -11.76
CA GLU A 115 22.84 -2.95 -12.96
C GLU A 115 21.52 -2.21 -13.27
N GLY A 116 21.48 -0.92 -12.96
CA GLY A 116 20.28 -0.10 -13.14
C GLY A 116 19.20 -0.23 -12.06
N GLU A 117 19.30 -1.16 -11.11
CA GLU A 117 18.30 -1.32 -10.05
C GLU A 117 18.38 -0.26 -8.96
N GLY A 118 19.61 0.16 -8.62
CA GLY A 118 19.89 1.04 -7.48
C GLY A 118 19.74 0.36 -6.11
N GLU A 119 20.02 1.13 -5.07
CA GLU A 119 20.00 0.66 -3.68
C GLU A 119 18.61 0.83 -3.07
N PRO A 120 18.08 -0.19 -2.35
CA PRO A 120 16.81 -0.06 -1.65
C PRO A 120 16.97 0.84 -0.42
N GLU A 121 16.08 1.82 -0.28
CA GLU A 121 16.00 2.69 0.88
C GLU A 121 14.57 2.68 1.43
N ILE A 122 14.43 2.49 2.74
CA ILE A 122 13.17 2.72 3.43
C ILE A 122 12.90 4.22 3.47
N TYR A 123 11.83 4.64 2.79
CA TYR A 123 11.34 6.00 2.79
C TYR A 123 10.07 6.09 3.63
N ILE A 124 10.16 6.89 4.69
CA ILE A 124 9.02 7.30 5.50
C ILE A 124 8.61 8.69 5.00
N ALA A 125 7.37 8.83 4.54
CA ALA A 125 6.84 10.10 4.08
C ALA A 125 6.64 11.08 5.25
N ASP A 126 6.67 12.37 4.92
CA ASP A 126 6.29 13.40 5.89
C ASP A 126 4.79 13.29 6.19
N LEU A 127 4.47 12.97 7.44
CA LEU A 127 3.10 12.76 7.92
C LEU A 127 2.20 13.99 7.72
N SER A 128 2.77 15.20 7.71
CA SER A 128 2.02 16.44 7.47
C SER A 128 1.55 16.56 6.02
N SER A 129 2.31 15.97 5.09
CA SER A 129 2.04 15.98 3.65
C SER A 129 1.15 14.82 3.18
N LEU A 130 0.84 13.87 4.07
CA LEU A 130 0.07 12.69 3.69
C LEU A 130 -1.36 13.02 3.26
N PRO A 131 -1.90 12.29 2.27
CA PRO A 131 -3.32 12.31 1.95
C PRO A 131 -4.17 12.05 3.20
N PRO A 132 -5.37 12.66 3.31
CA PRO A 132 -6.23 12.48 4.49
C PRO A 132 -6.51 11.01 4.85
N GLN A 133 -6.65 10.14 3.85
CA GLN A 133 -6.89 8.70 4.04
C GLN A 133 -5.67 7.99 4.63
N ALA A 134 -4.48 8.17 4.02
CA ALA A 134 -3.23 7.64 4.54
C ALA A 134 -2.94 8.14 5.96
N ARG A 135 -3.27 9.40 6.26
CA ARG A 135 -3.15 9.97 7.60
C ARG A 135 -4.11 9.31 8.61
N ALA A 136 -5.34 9.00 8.20
CA ALA A 136 -6.31 8.31 9.04
C ALA A 136 -5.86 6.88 9.40
N LEU A 137 -5.04 6.25 8.56
CA LEU A 137 -4.46 4.94 8.83
C LEU A 137 -3.34 4.98 9.89
N ILE A 138 -2.65 6.11 10.05
CA ILE A 138 -1.57 6.24 11.03
C ILE A 138 -2.13 6.30 12.45
N LYS A 139 -1.76 5.29 13.26
CA LYS A 139 -2.06 5.25 14.69
C LYS A 139 -1.08 6.07 15.50
N GLY A 140 0.19 6.09 15.09
CA GLY A 140 1.25 6.83 15.76
C GLY A 140 2.64 6.43 15.27
N VAL A 141 3.66 7.05 15.84
CA VAL A 141 5.08 6.76 15.54
C VAL A 141 5.82 6.51 16.84
N LYS A 142 6.68 5.49 16.84
CA LYS A 142 7.50 5.12 17.98
C LYS A 142 8.98 5.18 17.57
N GLN A 143 9.76 5.94 18.32
CA GLN A 143 11.21 5.91 18.20
C GLN A 143 11.76 4.79 19.10
N THR A 144 12.56 3.90 18.51
CA THR A 144 13.22 2.78 19.19
C THR A 144 14.73 2.92 19.05
N GLN A 145 15.48 2.10 19.79
CA GLN A 145 16.95 2.02 19.64
C GLN A 145 17.39 1.58 18.24
N HIS A 146 16.52 0.91 17.48
CA HIS A 146 16.80 0.38 16.14
C HIS A 146 16.27 1.28 15.01
N GLY A 147 15.57 2.37 15.33
CA GLY A 147 15.00 3.29 14.34
C GLY A 147 13.56 3.67 14.64
N ILE A 148 12.88 4.15 13.60
CA ILE A 148 11.52 4.67 13.68
C ILE A 148 10.54 3.58 13.23
N GLU A 149 9.56 3.29 14.08
CA GLU A 149 8.46 2.38 13.79
C GLU A 149 7.17 3.18 13.62
N VAL A 150 6.50 3.00 12.48
CA VAL A 150 5.21 3.63 12.20
C VAL A 150 4.13 2.60 12.47
N LEU A 151 3.17 2.98 13.32
CA LEU A 151 2.08 2.11 13.73
C LEU A 151 0.84 2.44 12.91
N PHE A 152 0.21 1.41 12.36
CA PHE A 152 -1.03 1.54 11.59
C PHE A 152 -2.25 1.09 12.41
N HIS A 153 -3.41 1.64 12.07
CA HIS A 153 -4.69 1.09 12.46
C HIS A 153 -4.97 -0.21 11.70
N ASP A 154 -5.77 -1.07 12.31
CA ASP A 154 -6.10 -2.39 11.76
C ASP A 154 -7.16 -2.25 10.66
N GLN A 155 -6.73 -2.40 9.40
CA GLN A 155 -7.60 -2.32 8.24
C GLN A 155 -8.56 -3.51 8.13
N ILE A 156 -8.21 -4.68 8.70
CA ILE A 156 -9.10 -5.84 8.71
C ILE A 156 -10.29 -5.55 9.60
N LYS A 157 -10.06 -4.99 10.80
CA LYS A 157 -11.16 -4.54 11.68
C LYS A 157 -12.02 -3.47 11.03
N ALA A 158 -11.42 -2.56 10.27
CA ALA A 158 -12.17 -1.58 9.50
C ALA A 158 -13.07 -2.23 8.45
N THR A 159 -12.54 -3.24 7.76
CA THR A 159 -13.27 -4.01 6.75
C THR A 159 -14.44 -4.79 7.37
N GLU A 160 -14.21 -5.47 8.50
CA GLU A 160 -15.24 -6.21 9.24
C GLU A 160 -16.36 -5.30 9.77
N PHE A 161 -16.01 -4.10 10.23
CA PHE A 161 -17.02 -3.13 10.65
C PHE A 161 -17.87 -2.68 9.46
N LEU A 162 -17.24 -2.37 8.33
CA LEU A 162 -17.92 -1.94 7.12
C LEU A 162 -18.77 -3.05 6.51
N SER A 163 -18.33 -4.30 6.48
CA SER A 163 -19.10 -5.44 5.95
C SER A 163 -20.41 -5.66 6.70
N ARG A 164 -20.38 -5.53 8.04
CA ARG A 164 -21.59 -5.58 8.89
C ARG A 164 -22.50 -4.40 8.64
N PHE A 165 -21.94 -3.20 8.50
CA PHE A 165 -22.72 -1.98 8.23
C PHE A 165 -23.43 -2.04 6.88
N THR A 166 -22.75 -2.53 5.84
CA THR A 166 -23.30 -2.64 4.48
C THR A 166 -24.12 -3.91 4.26
N LYS A 167 -24.26 -4.77 5.29
CA LYS A 167 -24.93 -6.08 5.20
C LYS A 167 -24.37 -6.99 4.09
N LEU A 168 -23.09 -6.85 3.77
CA LEU A 168 -22.44 -7.71 2.78
C LEU A 168 -22.38 -9.16 3.28
N GLU A 169 -22.37 -9.35 4.59
CA GLU A 169 -22.38 -10.66 5.26
C GLU A 169 -23.72 -11.41 5.14
N ASP A 170 -24.81 -10.69 4.85
CA ASP A 170 -26.16 -11.27 4.67
C ASP A 170 -26.41 -11.74 3.22
N ALA A 171 -25.43 -11.58 2.32
CA ALA A 171 -25.48 -12.17 0.99
C ALA A 171 -25.36 -13.70 1.10
N PRO A 172 -26.22 -14.48 0.43
CA PRO A 172 -26.22 -15.94 0.56
C PRO A 172 -24.85 -16.50 0.16
N ARG A 173 -24.18 -17.13 1.12
CA ARG A 173 -22.83 -17.69 0.96
C ARG A 173 -22.88 -19.13 0.45
N ASP A 174 -24.05 -19.77 0.52
CA ASP A 174 -24.32 -21.10 0.01
C ASP A 174 -24.77 -21.03 -1.47
N PRO A 175 -24.08 -21.71 -2.40
CA PRO A 175 -24.53 -21.85 -3.78
C PRO A 175 -25.96 -22.40 -3.90
N ALA A 176 -26.37 -23.30 -3.01
CA ALA A 176 -27.71 -23.90 -3.04
C ALA A 176 -28.79 -22.86 -2.71
N GLU A 177 -28.59 -22.06 -1.67
CA GLU A 177 -29.54 -21.00 -1.27
C GLU A 177 -29.62 -19.88 -2.31
N SER A 178 -28.52 -19.60 -3.00
CA SER A 178 -28.48 -18.65 -4.12
C SER A 178 -29.25 -19.15 -5.34
N ILE A 179 -29.12 -20.44 -5.68
CA ILE A 179 -29.88 -21.09 -6.74
C ILE A 179 -31.36 -21.11 -6.39
N ASP A 180 -31.73 -21.42 -5.15
CA ASP A 180 -33.13 -21.44 -4.70
C ASP A 180 -33.77 -20.05 -4.75
N ARG A 181 -33.03 -19.00 -4.37
CA ARG A 181 -33.49 -17.61 -4.50
C ARG A 181 -33.66 -17.19 -5.95
N LEU A 182 -32.73 -17.58 -6.83
CA LEU A 182 -32.82 -17.32 -8.27
C LEU A 182 -34.02 -18.07 -8.88
N ALA A 183 -34.22 -19.33 -8.52
CA ALA A 183 -35.36 -20.14 -8.94
C ALA A 183 -36.70 -19.52 -8.46
N ALA A 184 -36.77 -19.06 -7.20
CA ALA A 184 -37.94 -18.38 -6.66
C ALA A 184 -38.22 -17.04 -7.36
N ALA A 185 -37.17 -16.28 -7.71
CA ALA A 185 -37.30 -15.04 -8.49
C ALA A 185 -37.81 -15.32 -9.92
N ILE A 186 -37.28 -16.35 -10.59
CA ILE A 186 -37.74 -16.79 -11.92
C ILE A 186 -39.21 -17.24 -11.88
N ALA A 187 -39.60 -18.05 -10.88
CA ALA A 187 -40.98 -18.47 -10.70
C ALA A 187 -41.92 -17.29 -10.41
N THR A 188 -41.44 -16.27 -9.70
CA THR A 188 -42.19 -15.02 -9.45
C THR A 188 -42.37 -14.21 -10.74
N ILE A 189 -41.34 -14.14 -11.60
CA ILE A 189 -41.42 -13.48 -12.91
C ILE A 189 -42.38 -14.22 -13.85
N GLN A 190 -42.32 -15.55 -13.87
CA GLN A 190 -43.21 -16.41 -14.66
C GLN A 190 -44.67 -16.30 -14.22
N SER A 191 -44.93 -16.26 -12.90
CA SER A 191 -46.28 -16.10 -12.35
C SER A 191 -46.84 -14.68 -12.48
N ARG A 192 -45.99 -13.65 -12.62
CA ARG A 192 -46.40 -12.27 -12.90
C ARG A 192 -46.62 -11.97 -14.39
N GLY A 193 -46.53 -12.96 -15.26
CA GLY A 193 -47.11 -12.94 -16.60
C GLY A 193 -46.81 -11.68 -17.43
N SER A 194 -45.55 -11.46 -17.79
CA SER A 194 -45.26 -10.69 -19.01
C SER A 194 -45.26 -11.67 -20.18
N SER A 195 -46.34 -11.64 -20.97
CA SER A 195 -46.57 -12.46 -22.17
C SER A 195 -45.66 -12.09 -23.35
N ALA A 196 -44.48 -11.50 -23.11
CA ALA A 196 -43.56 -11.16 -24.17
C ALA A 196 -42.74 -12.40 -24.54
N PRO A 197 -42.92 -12.98 -25.75
CA PRO A 197 -42.16 -14.15 -26.15
C PRO A 197 -40.68 -13.78 -26.28
N ILE A 198 -39.85 -14.39 -25.45
CA ILE A 198 -38.40 -14.38 -25.63
C ILE A 198 -38.15 -15.21 -26.89
N LYS A 199 -37.77 -14.56 -28.01
CA LYS A 199 -37.26 -15.27 -29.19
C LYS A 199 -36.00 -16.02 -28.76
N THR A 200 -36.11 -17.33 -28.60
CA THR A 200 -34.98 -18.24 -28.50
C THR A 200 -34.25 -18.21 -29.85
N GLY A 201 -33.26 -17.33 -29.96
CA GLY A 201 -32.27 -17.39 -31.03
C GLY A 201 -31.59 -18.75 -30.96
N GLN A 202 -31.71 -19.53 -32.04
CA GLN A 202 -31.04 -20.80 -32.21
C GLN A 202 -29.54 -20.63 -31.98
N GLY A 203 -28.97 -21.55 -31.21
CA GLY A 203 -27.53 -21.58 -30.95
C GLY A 203 -26.75 -21.73 -32.25
N SER A 204 -25.87 -20.77 -32.51
CA SER A 204 -24.72 -20.97 -33.37
C SER A 204 -23.66 -21.73 -32.58
N GLN A 205 -23.33 -22.94 -33.02
CA GLN A 205 -22.12 -23.64 -32.57
C GLN A 205 -20.90 -22.73 -32.80
N PRO A 206 -19.90 -22.73 -31.91
CA PRO A 206 -18.63 -22.10 -32.22
C PRO A 206 -17.95 -22.91 -33.33
N GLN A 207 -17.83 -22.34 -34.53
CA GLN A 207 -16.87 -22.81 -35.53
C GLN A 207 -15.46 -22.60 -34.96
N SER A 208 -14.73 -23.70 -34.84
CA SER A 208 -13.29 -23.70 -34.60
C SER A 208 -12.59 -23.40 -35.92
N ASP A 209 -12.32 -22.13 -36.19
CA ASP A 209 -11.37 -21.73 -37.22
C ASP A 209 -10.01 -21.57 -36.53
N LEU A 210 -9.25 -22.66 -36.47
CA LEU A 210 -7.80 -22.61 -36.28
C LEU A 210 -7.21 -22.40 -37.68
N GLU A 211 -6.86 -21.16 -37.99
CA GLU A 211 -5.96 -20.85 -39.09
C GLU A 211 -4.57 -21.36 -38.69
N GLU A 212 -4.16 -22.49 -39.28
CA GLU A 212 -2.75 -22.85 -39.41
C GLU A 212 -2.10 -21.82 -40.35
N GLU A 213 -1.35 -20.88 -39.79
CA GLU A 213 -0.40 -20.09 -40.58
C GLU A 213 0.79 -21.00 -40.95
N ASP A 214 0.78 -21.44 -42.20
CA ASP A 214 1.90 -22.07 -42.89
C ASP A 214 3.13 -21.15 -42.82
N ILE A 215 4.14 -21.59 -42.09
CA ILE A 215 5.52 -21.12 -42.22
C ILE A 215 6.17 -21.97 -43.32
N ASP A 216 6.24 -21.45 -44.53
CA ASP A 216 6.97 -22.05 -45.66
C ASP A 216 8.46 -21.58 -45.67
N PRO A 217 9.39 -22.34 -46.30
CA PRO A 217 10.75 -22.63 -45.83
C PRO A 217 11.86 -21.61 -46.11
#